data_AF-A0A7T2W0E8-F1
#
_entry.id   AF-A0A7T2W0E8-F1
#
_cell.length_a   1.000
_cell.length_b   1.000
_cell.length_c   1.000
_cell.angle_alpha   90.00
_cell.angle_beta   90.00
_cell.angle_gamma   90.00
#
_symmetry.space_group_name_H-M   'P 1'
#
loop_
_entity.id
_entity.type
_entity.pdbx_description
1 polymer ?
#
loop_
_entity_poly.entity_id
_entity_poly.type
_entity_poly.pdbx_seq_one_letter_code
_entity_poly.pdbx_strand_id
1 'polypeptide(L)'
;MELEITGAETGDQLIKLLVKARHAARRLNKARDVYNEAASIWGESHKQFEEGTAQKERAAQGIAQCKEVLLDIRFGEIELGHFTMTLSRHLDAKADRQHVLEALNVGLAARQSDEYKKYGKTTASLIYTLQLENSSSRRGEDWDIPSLAWCCHLAFMNKMTTDPEFDRVSHDALNEVFNGYWGEYQERPLMERLAGGVA
;
A
#
# COMPACT_ATOMS: atom_id res chain seq x y z
N MET A 1 12.96 -13.69 9.61
CA MET A 1 12.26 -13.13 10.78
C MET A 1 10.94 -12.61 10.26
N GLU A 2 9.87 -13.35 10.55
CA GLU A 2 8.52 -13.14 10.00
C GLU A 2 7.86 -11.90 10.61
N LEU A 3 7.05 -11.21 9.81
CA LEU A 3 6.21 -10.10 10.27
C LEU A 3 4.96 -10.71 10.88
N GLU A 4 5.00 -10.98 12.18
CA GLU A 4 3.90 -11.58 12.92
C GLU A 4 3.63 -10.78 14.21
N ILE A 5 2.37 -10.73 14.61
CA ILE A 5 1.93 -10.15 15.88
C ILE A 5 1.21 -11.25 16.65
N THR A 6 1.81 -11.69 17.74
CA THR A 6 1.31 -12.72 18.66
C THR A 6 0.47 -12.11 19.79
N GLY A 7 0.55 -10.80 20.00
CA GLY A 7 -0.13 -10.07 21.07
C GLY A 7 0.67 -10.00 22.38
N ALA A 8 1.73 -10.80 22.52
CA ALA A 8 2.62 -10.78 23.69
C ALA A 8 3.73 -9.73 23.60
N GLU A 9 3.85 -9.02 22.47
CA GLU A 9 4.94 -8.08 22.24
C GLU A 9 4.89 -6.88 23.19
N THR A 10 6.07 -6.41 23.60
CA THR A 10 6.28 -5.13 24.29
C THR A 10 6.22 -3.96 23.31
N GLY A 11 6.06 -2.73 23.82
CA GLY A 11 6.09 -1.51 23.00
C GLY A 11 7.34 -1.44 22.11
N ASP A 12 8.53 -1.70 22.66
CA ASP A 12 9.79 -1.68 21.90
C ASP A 12 9.85 -2.75 20.78
N GLN A 13 9.28 -3.93 21.03
CA GLN A 13 9.20 -4.99 20.02
C GLN A 13 8.26 -4.57 18.87
N LEU A 14 7.13 -3.94 19.19
CA LEU A 14 6.20 -3.40 18.19
C LEU A 14 6.84 -2.26 17.38
N ILE A 15 7.61 -1.38 18.03
CA ILE A 15 8.39 -0.33 17.33
C ILE A 15 9.40 -0.94 16.35
N LYS A 16 10.09 -2.01 16.75
CA LYS A 16 10.99 -2.74 15.83
C LYS A 16 10.23 -3.37 14.66
N LEU A 17 9.01 -3.88 14.88
CA LEU A 17 8.16 -4.37 13.80
C LEU A 17 7.74 -3.24 12.84
N LEU A 18 7.45 -2.05 13.35
CA LEU A 18 7.13 -0.89 12.52
C LEU A 18 8.29 -0.50 11.61
N VAL A 19 9.51 -0.42 12.17
CA VAL A 19 10.72 -0.14 11.38
C VAL A 19 10.94 -1.20 10.30
N LYS A 20 10.73 -2.49 10.62
CA LYS A 20 10.81 -3.56 9.62
C LYS A 20 9.76 -3.42 8.52
N ALA A 21 8.51 -3.09 8.86
CA ALA A 21 7.45 -2.89 7.89
C ALA A 21 7.81 -1.79 6.89
N ARG A 22 8.38 -0.66 7.36
CA ARG A 22 8.91 0.40 6.49
C ARG A 22 10.00 -0.10 5.53
N HIS A 23 10.96 -0.88 6.04
CA HIS A 23 12.00 -1.45 5.20
C HIS A 23 11.45 -2.47 4.19
N ALA A 24 10.45 -3.26 4.57
CA ALA A 24 9.77 -4.20 3.67
C ALA A 24 9.05 -3.44 2.55
N ALA A 25 8.29 -2.39 2.88
CA ALA A 25 7.59 -1.55 1.90
C ALA A 25 8.56 -0.94 0.88
N ARG A 26 9.70 -0.42 1.34
CA ARG A 26 10.76 0.10 0.45
C ARG A 26 11.34 -0.97 -0.48
N ARG A 27 11.52 -2.20 0.01
CA ARG A 27 12.03 -3.31 -0.81
C ARG A 27 11.02 -3.72 -1.88
N LEU A 28 9.75 -3.82 -1.53
CA LEU A 28 8.66 -4.08 -2.48
C LEU A 28 8.62 -2.99 -3.57
N ASN A 29 8.72 -1.72 -3.17
CA ASN A 29 8.78 -0.62 -4.13
C ASN A 29 9.96 -0.74 -5.09
N LYS A 30 11.17 -0.99 -4.57
CA LYS A 30 12.37 -1.17 -5.41
C LYS A 30 12.24 -2.37 -6.35
N ALA A 31 11.71 -3.48 -5.86
CA ALA A 31 11.48 -4.67 -6.69
C ALA A 31 10.52 -4.34 -7.83
N ARG A 32 9.41 -3.67 -7.52
CA ARG A 32 8.43 -3.22 -8.53
C ARG A 32 9.08 -2.34 -9.60
N ASP A 33 9.91 -1.38 -9.21
CA ASP A 33 10.57 -0.48 -10.15
C ASP A 33 11.48 -1.26 -11.11
N VAL A 34 12.25 -2.25 -10.60
CA VAL A 34 13.07 -3.15 -11.41
C VAL A 34 12.23 -3.97 -12.40
N TYR A 35 11.09 -4.52 -11.96
CA TYR A 35 10.25 -5.34 -12.85
C TYR A 35 9.46 -4.49 -13.86
N ASN A 36 9.12 -3.25 -13.54
CA ASN A 36 8.55 -2.31 -14.51
C ASN A 36 9.56 -1.96 -15.61
N GLU A 37 10.81 -1.68 -15.23
CA GLU A 37 11.90 -1.44 -16.19
C GLU A 37 12.13 -2.67 -17.07
N ALA A 38 12.23 -3.86 -16.47
CA ALA A 38 12.38 -5.11 -17.21
C ALA A 38 11.21 -5.36 -18.18
N ALA A 39 9.96 -5.12 -17.75
CA ALA A 39 8.78 -5.24 -18.59
C ALA A 39 8.82 -4.26 -19.78
N SER A 40 9.33 -3.04 -19.56
CA SER A 40 9.52 -2.05 -20.63
C SER A 40 10.53 -2.53 -21.67
N ILE A 41 11.69 -3.04 -21.23
CA ILE A 41 12.74 -3.58 -22.11
C ILE A 41 12.22 -4.76 -22.93
N TRP A 42 11.48 -5.68 -22.30
CA TRP A 42 10.84 -6.79 -23.01
C TRP A 42 9.76 -6.29 -23.97
N GLY A 43 9.00 -5.25 -23.60
CA GLY A 43 8.00 -4.61 -24.45
C GLY A 43 8.59 -3.96 -25.71
N GLU A 44 9.73 -3.29 -25.59
CA GLU A 44 10.48 -2.75 -26.72
C GLU A 44 11.01 -3.86 -27.63
N SER A 45 11.61 -4.89 -27.03
CA SER A 45 12.09 -6.07 -27.75
C SER A 45 10.95 -6.75 -28.54
N HIS A 46 9.78 -6.93 -27.92
CA HIS A 46 8.61 -7.52 -28.56
C HIS A 46 8.10 -6.73 -29.76
N LYS A 47 8.20 -5.39 -29.72
CA LYS A 47 7.83 -4.51 -30.84
C LYS A 47 8.83 -4.58 -32.00
N GLN A 48 10.11 -4.84 -31.72
CA GLN A 48 11.18 -4.86 -32.72
C GLN A 48 11.23 -6.18 -33.50
N PHE A 49 10.83 -7.30 -32.92
CA PHE A 49 10.91 -8.61 -33.57
C PHE A 49 9.69 -8.91 -34.48
N GLU A 50 9.93 -9.66 -35.55
CA GLU A 50 8.90 -10.14 -36.47
C GLU A 50 8.07 -11.27 -35.83
N GLU A 51 6.79 -11.36 -36.22
CA GLU A 51 5.88 -12.41 -35.75
C GLU A 51 6.35 -13.81 -36.17
N GLY A 52 6.13 -14.80 -35.30
CA GLY A 52 6.57 -16.18 -35.52
C GLY A 52 8.06 -16.44 -35.27
N THR A 53 8.83 -15.42 -34.85
CA THR A 53 10.23 -15.60 -34.45
C THR A 53 10.35 -16.05 -32.99
N ALA A 54 11.34 -16.91 -32.71
CA ALA A 54 11.64 -17.35 -31.34
C ALA A 54 11.98 -16.17 -30.42
N GLN A 55 12.55 -15.10 -30.95
CA GLN A 55 12.86 -13.87 -30.23
C GLN A 55 11.58 -13.13 -29.79
N LYS A 56 10.55 -13.06 -30.65
CA LYS A 56 9.25 -12.46 -30.30
C LYS A 56 8.53 -13.26 -29.23
N GLU A 57 8.52 -14.58 -29.34
CA GLU A 57 7.94 -15.48 -28.34
C GLU A 57 8.64 -15.34 -26.98
N ARG A 58 9.99 -15.28 -26.98
CA ARG A 58 10.77 -15.08 -25.75
C ARG A 58 10.48 -13.71 -25.12
N ALA A 59 10.34 -12.66 -25.92
CA ALA A 59 9.97 -11.35 -25.40
C ALA A 59 8.55 -11.36 -24.79
N ALA A 60 7.59 -12.05 -25.42
CA ALA A 60 6.25 -12.22 -24.87
C ALA A 60 6.26 -12.98 -23.53
N GLN A 61 7.06 -14.05 -23.42
CA GLN A 61 7.26 -14.77 -22.16
C GLN A 61 7.88 -13.89 -21.08
N GLY A 62 8.88 -13.07 -21.44
CA GLY A 62 9.51 -12.12 -20.51
C GLY A 62 8.51 -11.10 -19.97
N ILE A 63 7.61 -10.57 -20.83
CA ILE A 63 6.52 -9.68 -20.41
C ILE A 63 5.58 -10.40 -19.43
N ALA A 64 5.17 -11.63 -19.75
CA ALA A 64 4.27 -12.41 -18.90
C ALA A 64 4.86 -12.67 -17.51
N GLN A 65 6.13 -13.09 -17.45
CA GLN A 65 6.85 -13.30 -16.19
C GLN A 65 6.95 -12.01 -15.36
N CYS A 66 7.24 -10.87 -15.99
CA CYS A 66 7.27 -9.60 -15.28
C CYS A 66 5.89 -9.24 -14.72
N LYS A 67 4.81 -9.49 -15.47
CA LYS A 67 3.43 -9.25 -15.01
C LYS A 67 3.05 -10.13 -13.81
N GLU A 68 3.43 -11.40 -13.82
CA GLU A 68 3.21 -12.31 -12.69
C GLU A 68 3.94 -11.81 -11.43
N VAL A 69 5.22 -11.45 -11.54
CA VAL A 69 5.97 -10.94 -10.40
C VAL A 69 5.43 -9.60 -9.89
N LEU A 70 5.01 -8.71 -10.80
CA LEU A 70 4.36 -7.44 -10.41
C LEU A 70 3.03 -7.68 -9.68
N LEU A 71 2.29 -8.74 -10.04
CA LEU A 71 1.08 -9.15 -9.33
C LEU A 71 1.42 -9.66 -7.92
N ASP A 72 2.44 -10.51 -7.77
CA ASP A 72 2.91 -11.00 -6.48
C ASP A 72 3.37 -9.86 -5.57
N ILE A 73 4.11 -8.90 -6.12
CA ILE A 73 4.53 -7.70 -5.39
C ILE A 73 3.31 -6.92 -4.91
N ARG A 74 2.27 -6.76 -5.75
CA ARG A 74 1.04 -6.07 -5.38
C ARG A 74 0.31 -6.77 -4.22
N PHE A 75 0.24 -8.10 -4.23
CA PHE A 75 -0.30 -8.86 -3.09
C PHE A 75 0.55 -8.69 -1.83
N GLY A 76 1.88 -8.73 -1.94
CA GLY A 76 2.77 -8.44 -0.81
C GLY A 76 2.59 -7.03 -0.24
N GLU A 77 2.30 -6.02 -1.07
CA GLU A 77 1.98 -4.67 -0.61
C GLU A 77 0.65 -4.63 0.16
N ILE A 78 -0.38 -5.34 -0.31
CA ILE A 78 -1.69 -5.46 0.36
C ILE A 78 -1.52 -6.14 1.74
N GLU A 79 -0.83 -7.27 1.79
CA GLU A 79 -0.58 -8.01 3.04
C GLU A 79 0.19 -7.16 4.05
N LEU A 80 1.23 -6.45 3.59
CA LEU A 80 1.99 -5.54 4.44
C LEU A 80 1.12 -4.39 4.96
N GLY A 81 0.18 -3.88 4.15
CA GLY A 81 -0.80 -2.89 4.58
C GLY A 81 -1.72 -3.40 5.69
N HIS A 82 -2.29 -4.60 5.53
CA HIS A 82 -3.11 -5.24 6.56
C HIS A 82 -2.35 -5.49 7.86
N PHE A 83 -1.11 -6.00 7.74
CA PHE A 83 -0.21 -6.16 8.88
C PHE A 83 0.00 -4.82 9.61
N THR A 84 0.28 -3.75 8.86
CA THR A 84 0.57 -2.42 9.41
C THR A 84 -0.64 -1.80 10.10
N MET A 85 -1.85 -1.99 9.57
CA MET A 85 -3.08 -1.57 10.22
C MET A 85 -3.29 -2.30 11.56
N THR A 86 -3.02 -3.60 11.60
CA THR A 86 -3.09 -4.39 12.83
C THR A 86 -2.03 -3.92 13.83
N LEU A 87 -0.78 -3.77 13.38
CA LEU A 87 0.34 -3.27 14.17
C LEU A 87 0.02 -1.92 14.80
N SER A 88 -0.62 -1.02 14.06
CA SER A 88 -0.99 0.32 14.53
C SER A 88 -1.86 0.27 15.78
N ARG A 89 -2.82 -0.66 15.86
CA ARG A 89 -3.67 -0.84 17.06
C ARG A 89 -2.86 -1.26 18.28
N HIS A 90 -1.90 -2.16 18.10
CA HIS A 90 -1.03 -2.62 19.18
C HIS A 90 -0.05 -1.53 19.62
N LEU A 91 0.49 -0.77 18.68
CA LEU A 91 1.35 0.39 18.96
C LEU A 91 0.61 1.45 19.76
N ASP A 92 -0.60 1.82 19.34
CA ASP A 92 -1.41 2.83 20.04
C ASP A 92 -1.78 2.41 21.47
N ALA A 93 -1.81 1.10 21.76
CA ALA A 93 -2.10 0.58 23.09
C ALA A 93 -0.87 0.41 24.01
N LYS A 94 0.32 0.18 23.45
CA LYS A 94 1.49 -0.29 24.23
C LYS A 94 2.78 0.50 24.01
N ALA A 95 2.92 1.20 22.90
CA ALA A 95 4.15 1.91 22.54
C ALA A 95 4.05 3.39 22.90
N ASP A 96 5.18 3.97 23.30
CA ASP A 96 5.26 5.40 23.50
C ASP A 96 5.12 6.15 22.16
N ARG A 97 4.36 7.25 22.18
CA ARG A 97 4.02 8.01 20.96
C ARG A 97 5.25 8.65 20.33
N GLN A 98 6.20 9.13 21.13
CA GLN A 98 7.42 9.74 20.62
C GLN A 98 8.24 8.70 19.86
N HIS A 99 8.35 7.48 20.39
CA HIS A 99 9.04 6.39 19.68
C HIS A 99 8.34 6.00 18.37
N VAL A 100 7.00 6.02 18.30
CA VAL A 100 6.27 5.80 17.03
C VAL A 100 6.62 6.88 16.00
N LEU A 101 6.64 8.14 16.41
CA LEU A 101 6.97 9.26 15.52
C LEU A 101 8.41 9.17 15.01
N GLU A 102 9.35 8.79 15.86
CA GLU A 102 10.74 8.56 15.47
C GLU A 102 10.86 7.36 14.53
N ALA A 103 10.16 6.27 14.83
CA ALA A 103 10.14 5.07 14.00
C ALA A 103 9.51 5.29 12.62
N LEU A 104 8.64 6.28 12.47
CA LEU A 104 8.12 6.74 11.17
C LEU A 104 9.02 7.81 10.52
N ASN A 105 10.05 8.32 11.19
CA ASN A 105 10.84 9.49 10.78
C ASN A 105 10.01 10.78 10.61
N VAL A 106 9.05 11.03 11.51
CA VAL A 106 8.27 12.28 11.48
C VAL A 106 9.16 13.44 11.93
N GLY A 107 9.45 14.36 11.02
CA GLY A 107 10.18 15.60 11.32
C GLY A 107 9.36 16.56 12.19
N LEU A 108 10.04 17.48 12.89
CA LEU A 108 9.40 18.40 13.84
C LEU A 108 8.30 19.27 13.19
N ALA A 109 8.53 19.77 11.98
CA ALA A 109 7.56 20.58 11.24
C ALA A 109 6.24 19.83 11.00
N ALA A 110 6.30 18.56 10.61
CA ALA A 110 5.12 17.73 10.40
C ALA A 110 4.36 17.45 11.71
N ARG A 111 5.07 17.34 12.85
CA ARG A 111 4.42 17.19 14.18
C ARG A 111 3.67 18.45 14.62
N GLN A 112 3.98 19.60 14.03
CA GLN A 112 3.38 20.88 14.38
C GLN A 112 2.29 21.32 13.40
N SER A 113 2.06 20.57 12.31
CA SER A 113 1.06 20.91 11.30
C SER A 113 -0.36 20.77 11.86
N ASP A 114 -1.30 21.47 11.24
CA ASP A 114 -2.70 21.43 11.66
C ASP A 114 -3.35 20.09 11.31
N GLU A 115 -2.90 19.43 10.24
CA GLU A 115 -3.31 18.07 9.88
C GLU A 115 -2.88 17.07 10.96
N TYR A 116 -1.65 17.19 11.49
CA TYR A 116 -1.20 16.35 12.60
C TYR A 116 -2.09 16.55 13.83
N LYS A 117 -2.36 17.81 14.21
CA LYS A 117 -3.21 18.11 15.38
C LYS A 117 -4.64 17.60 15.20
N LYS A 118 -5.17 17.69 13.97
CA LYS A 118 -6.56 17.34 13.67
C LYS A 118 -6.76 15.83 13.51
N TYR A 119 -5.88 15.16 12.77
CA TYR A 119 -6.07 13.77 12.35
C TYR A 119 -5.01 12.80 12.90
N GLY A 120 -3.91 13.27 13.46
CA GLY A 120 -2.79 12.45 13.96
C GLY A 120 -3.03 11.75 15.30
N LYS A 121 -4.27 11.34 15.61
CA LYS A 121 -4.63 10.70 16.89
C LYS A 121 -4.14 9.26 17.02
N THR A 122 -4.18 8.49 15.93
CA THR A 122 -3.78 7.07 15.90
C THR A 122 -2.53 6.89 15.06
N THR A 123 -1.81 5.77 15.22
CA THR A 123 -0.66 5.45 14.38
C THR A 123 -1.07 5.26 12.92
N ALA A 124 -2.20 4.58 12.68
CA ALA A 124 -2.73 4.41 11.33
C ALA A 124 -3.06 5.77 10.69
N SER A 125 -3.74 6.66 11.42
CA SER A 125 -4.06 8.00 10.91
C SER A 125 -2.82 8.84 10.63
N LEU A 126 -1.73 8.69 11.39
CA LEU A 126 -0.46 9.36 11.06
C LEU A 126 0.09 8.88 9.72
N ILE A 127 0.13 7.56 9.51
CA ILE A 127 0.65 6.96 8.27
C ILE A 127 -0.15 7.48 7.06
N TYR A 128 -1.48 7.57 7.18
CA TYR A 128 -2.35 8.08 6.13
C TYR A 128 -2.27 9.59 5.91
N THR A 129 -2.34 10.37 7.00
CA THR A 129 -2.52 11.83 6.93
C THR A 129 -1.24 12.53 6.50
N LEU A 130 -0.12 12.09 7.04
CA LEU A 130 1.12 12.86 6.97
C LEU A 130 2.12 12.23 6.00
N GLN A 131 1.78 11.08 5.40
CA GLN A 131 2.59 10.41 4.38
C GLN A 131 4.08 10.37 4.80
N LEU A 132 4.31 9.83 6.00
CA LEU A 132 5.52 10.06 6.79
C LEU A 132 6.63 9.06 6.51
N GLU A 133 7.22 9.06 5.32
CA GLU A 133 8.55 8.49 5.18
C GLU A 133 9.45 9.43 4.39
N ASN A 134 10.72 9.58 4.80
CA ASN A 134 11.77 10.29 4.03
C ASN A 134 12.10 9.63 2.67
N SER A 135 11.28 8.69 2.22
CA SER A 135 11.38 8.00 0.96
C SER A 135 9.99 8.06 0.32
N SER A 136 9.75 9.06 -0.51
CA SER A 136 8.65 9.01 -1.46
C SER A 136 9.03 8.07 -2.61
N SER A 137 8.05 7.33 -3.11
CA SER A 137 8.16 6.68 -4.40
C SER A 137 7.22 7.39 -5.35
N ARG A 138 7.73 7.83 -6.50
CA ARG A 138 6.89 8.35 -7.57
C ARG A 138 6.08 7.18 -8.13
N ARG A 139 4.76 7.23 -7.98
CA ARG A 139 3.85 6.22 -8.52
C ARG A 139 3.00 6.89 -9.60
N GLY A 140 3.39 6.72 -10.87
CA GLY A 140 2.79 7.43 -12.01
C GLY A 140 3.40 8.82 -12.25
N GLU A 141 2.72 9.68 -13.03
CA GLU A 141 3.24 11.00 -13.39
C GLU A 141 3.09 12.05 -12.26
N ASP A 142 2.13 11.89 -11.35
CA ASP A 142 1.66 13.02 -10.51
C ASP A 142 1.76 12.88 -8.98
N TRP A 143 2.06 11.70 -8.41
CA TRP A 143 2.00 11.54 -6.94
C TRP A 143 3.21 10.79 -6.35
N ASP A 144 3.82 11.44 -5.35
CA ASP A 144 4.89 10.92 -4.51
C ASP A 144 4.30 10.37 -3.21
N ILE A 145 3.95 9.08 -3.20
CA ILE A 145 3.41 8.42 -2.00
C ILE A 145 4.53 7.59 -1.35
N PRO A 146 4.77 7.72 -0.04
CA PRO A 146 5.67 6.85 0.70
C PRO A 146 5.24 5.39 0.63
N SER A 147 6.20 4.49 0.54
CA SER A 147 5.94 3.08 0.26
C SER A 147 5.04 2.42 1.32
N LEU A 148 5.24 2.71 2.61
CA LEU A 148 4.39 2.12 3.66
C LEU A 148 2.95 2.67 3.64
N ALA A 149 2.79 3.97 3.40
CA ALA A 149 1.47 4.59 3.27
C ALA A 149 0.72 4.02 2.06
N TRP A 150 1.43 3.77 0.95
CA TRP A 150 0.87 3.11 -0.22
C TRP A 150 0.39 1.69 0.07
N CYS A 151 1.17 0.89 0.80
CA CYS A 151 0.75 -0.45 1.22
C CYS A 151 -0.57 -0.41 2.02
N CYS A 152 -0.67 0.54 2.96
CA CYS A 152 -1.90 0.75 3.73
C CYS A 152 -3.08 1.17 2.84
N HIS A 153 -2.84 2.05 1.86
CA HIS A 153 -3.87 2.45 0.89
C HIS A 153 -4.34 1.27 0.02
N LEU A 154 -3.43 0.43 -0.47
CA LEU A 154 -3.78 -0.79 -1.20
C LEU A 154 -4.60 -1.76 -0.35
N ALA A 155 -4.23 -1.97 0.92
CA ALA A 155 -5.00 -2.80 1.83
C ALA A 155 -6.42 -2.25 2.07
N PHE A 156 -6.55 -0.93 2.21
CA PHE A 156 -7.85 -0.27 2.32
C PHE A 156 -8.71 -0.48 1.06
N MET A 157 -8.15 -0.23 -0.13
CA MET A 157 -8.85 -0.46 -1.40
C MET A 157 -9.22 -1.92 -1.64
N ASN A 158 -8.32 -2.84 -1.30
CA ASN A 158 -8.59 -4.27 -1.37
C ASN A 158 -9.73 -4.64 -0.43
N LYS A 159 -9.74 -4.10 0.80
CA LYS A 159 -10.82 -4.35 1.77
C LYS A 159 -12.17 -3.80 1.30
N MET A 160 -12.21 -2.58 0.76
CA MET A 160 -13.43 -2.03 0.13
C MET A 160 -13.93 -2.91 -1.01
N THR A 161 -13.03 -3.49 -1.80
CA THR A 161 -13.45 -4.34 -2.93
C THR A 161 -13.98 -5.70 -2.47
N THR A 162 -13.36 -6.29 -1.45
CA THR A 162 -13.60 -7.68 -1.04
C THR A 162 -14.63 -7.83 0.08
N ASP A 163 -14.91 -6.78 0.85
CA ASP A 163 -15.83 -6.79 1.99
C ASP A 163 -17.03 -5.84 1.75
N PRO A 164 -18.25 -6.37 1.50
CA PRO A 164 -19.44 -5.57 1.23
C PRO A 164 -19.83 -4.60 2.35
N GLU A 165 -19.65 -5.01 3.61
CA GLU A 165 -20.02 -4.16 4.74
C GLU A 165 -19.05 -2.98 4.83
N PHE A 166 -17.75 -3.25 4.68
CA PHE A 166 -16.74 -2.21 4.69
C PHE A 166 -16.86 -1.25 3.50
N ASP A 167 -17.19 -1.75 2.31
CA ASP A 167 -17.45 -0.95 1.11
C ASP A 167 -18.59 0.04 1.33
N ARG A 168 -19.73 -0.45 1.85
CA ARG A 168 -20.90 0.39 2.12
C ARG A 168 -20.63 1.44 3.19
N VAL A 169 -20.01 1.05 4.30
CA VAL A 169 -19.64 1.99 5.37
C VAL A 169 -18.69 3.06 4.85
N SER A 170 -17.72 2.69 4.01
CA SER A 170 -16.78 3.64 3.42
C SER A 170 -17.48 4.60 2.47
N HIS A 171 -18.38 4.10 1.63
CA HIS A 171 -19.20 4.91 0.73
C HIS A 171 -20.04 5.93 1.50
N ASP A 172 -20.76 5.49 2.53
CA ASP A 172 -21.65 6.36 3.31
C ASP A 172 -20.86 7.44 4.04
N ALA A 173 -19.69 7.09 4.61
CA ALA A 173 -18.79 8.04 5.25
C ALA A 173 -18.23 9.07 4.25
N LEU A 174 -17.84 8.65 3.05
CA LEU A 174 -17.37 9.58 2.01
C LEU A 174 -18.49 10.52 1.55
N ASN A 175 -19.69 9.98 1.36
CA ASN A 175 -20.86 10.79 1.01
C ASN A 175 -21.19 11.84 2.07
N GLU A 176 -21.10 11.50 3.35
CA GLU A 176 -21.29 12.46 4.43
C GLU A 176 -20.27 13.61 4.33
N VAL A 177 -18.99 13.27 4.14
CA VAL A 177 -17.90 14.26 4.04
C VAL A 177 -18.04 15.18 2.84
N PHE A 178 -18.50 14.65 1.71
CA PHE A 178 -18.58 15.38 0.46
C PHE A 178 -20.02 15.75 0.05
N ASN A 179 -20.94 15.87 1.00
CA ASN A 179 -22.30 16.35 0.80
C ASN A 179 -23.09 15.57 -0.28
N GLY A 180 -23.01 14.24 -0.26
CA GLY A 180 -23.81 13.34 -1.09
C GLY A 180 -23.38 13.23 -2.55
N TYR A 181 -22.18 13.70 -2.91
CA TYR A 181 -21.71 13.75 -4.29
C TYR A 181 -21.58 12.37 -4.99
N TRP A 182 -21.47 11.27 -4.23
CA TRP A 182 -21.36 9.91 -4.77
C TRP A 182 -22.73 9.22 -4.93
N GLY A 183 -23.82 9.82 -4.44
CA GLY A 183 -25.19 9.31 -4.62
C GLY A 183 -25.52 8.08 -3.77
N GLU A 184 -26.46 7.25 -4.24
CA GLU A 184 -26.84 6.02 -3.53
C GLU A 184 -25.79 4.91 -3.72
N TYR A 185 -25.56 4.13 -2.67
CA TYR A 185 -24.61 3.00 -2.73
C TYR A 185 -25.07 1.96 -3.76
N GLN A 186 -24.21 1.66 -4.71
CA GLN A 186 -24.40 0.56 -5.65
C GLN A 186 -23.49 -0.61 -5.28
N GLU A 187 -24.12 -1.76 -5.06
CA GLU A 187 -23.40 -2.96 -4.68
C GLU A 187 -22.57 -3.52 -5.85
N ARG A 188 -21.28 -3.77 -5.62
CA ARG A 188 -20.40 -4.36 -6.62
C ARG A 188 -20.84 -5.80 -7.00
N PRO A 189 -20.80 -6.18 -8.30
CA PRO A 189 -21.02 -7.56 -8.72
C PRO A 189 -20.06 -8.56 -8.06
N LEU A 190 -20.54 -9.78 -7.80
CA LEU A 190 -19.74 -10.83 -7.13
C LEU A 190 -18.40 -11.11 -7.83
N MET A 191 -18.39 -11.11 -9.17
CA MET A 191 -17.16 -11.37 -9.93
C MET A 191 -16.09 -10.30 -9.71
N GLU A 192 -16.48 -9.03 -9.57
CA GLU A 192 -15.54 -7.95 -9.27
C GLU A 192 -14.97 -8.07 -7.86
N ARG A 193 -15.78 -8.54 -6.91
CA ARG A 193 -15.36 -8.79 -5.53
C ARG A 193 -14.34 -9.93 -5.44
N LEU A 194 -14.61 -11.03 -6.15
CA LEU A 194 -13.75 -12.23 -6.17
C LEU A 194 -12.45 -12.00 -6.94
N ALA A 195 -12.48 -11.20 -8.01
CA ALA A 195 -11.28 -10.88 -8.78
C ALA A 195 -10.36 -9.87 -8.08
N GLY A 196 -10.81 -9.21 -6.99
CA GLY A 196 -10.00 -8.25 -6.25
C GLY A 196 -9.57 -7.02 -7.07
N GLY A 197 -10.25 -6.72 -8.18
CA GLY A 197 -9.91 -5.64 -9.10
C GLY A 197 -8.84 -5.99 -10.14
N VAL A 198 -8.88 -7.19 -10.72
CA VAL A 198 -8.24 -7.46 -12.03
C VAL A 198 -9.29 -7.25 -13.12
N ALA A 199 -9.41 -6.00 -13.58
CA ALA A 199 -10.01 -5.64 -14.86
C ALA A 199 -9.03 -4.71 -15.58
#